data_AF-A0A0M3QF22-F1
#
_entry.id   AF-A0A0M3QF22-F1
#
_cell.length_a   1.000
_cell.length_b   1.000
_cell.length_c   1.000
_cell.angle_alpha   90.00
_cell.angle_beta   90.00
_cell.angle_gamma   90.00
#
_symmetry.space_group_name_H-M   'P 1'
#
loop_
_entity.id
_entity.type
_entity.pdbx_description
1 polymer ?
#
loop_
_entity_poly.entity_id
_entity_poly.type
_entity_poly.pdbx_seq_one_letter_code
_entity_poly.pdbx_strand_id
1 'polypeptide(L)'
;MTHLNAVIDNFKGACMKKYLWILLFICCSALPACSNDPGRQQIEIAQFEEKQNNKEHAIKLYEEVVSKYAGSPNAKLAQERLNALKEDK
;
A
#
# COMPACT_ATOMS: atom_id res chain seq x y z
N MET A 1 -14.56 -28.48 -53.43
CA MET A 1 -14.57 -28.60 -51.96
C MET A 1 -13.26 -28.02 -51.41
N THR A 2 -13.04 -26.71 -51.60
CA THR A 2 -11.75 -26.05 -51.29
C THR A 2 -11.90 -24.60 -50.81
N HIS A 3 -13.11 -24.01 -50.84
CA HIS A 3 -13.31 -22.60 -50.49
C HIS A 3 -13.93 -22.35 -49.09
N LEU A 4 -14.38 -23.39 -48.38
CA LEU A 4 -15.05 -23.24 -47.08
C LEU A 4 -14.10 -23.28 -45.88
N ASN A 5 -12.92 -23.90 -46.02
CA ASN A 5 -11.97 -24.08 -44.92
C ASN A 5 -11.14 -22.82 -44.62
N ALA A 6 -10.90 -21.95 -45.62
CA ALA A 6 -10.08 -20.75 -45.46
C ALA A 6 -10.75 -19.62 -44.65
N VAL A 7 -12.08 -19.60 -44.57
CA VAL A 7 -12.84 -18.59 -43.81
C VAL A 7 -12.89 -18.93 -42.31
N ILE A 8 -12.83 -20.22 -41.96
CA ILE A 8 -12.86 -20.69 -40.56
C ILE A 8 -11.50 -20.49 -39.88
N ASP A 9 -10.39 -20.59 -40.63
CA ASP A 9 -9.04 -20.43 -40.08
C ASP A 9 -8.67 -18.96 -39.74
N ASN A 10 -9.34 -17.98 -40.37
CA ASN A 10 -9.17 -16.56 -40.01
C ASN A 10 -9.85 -16.17 -38.68
N PHE A 11 -10.86 -16.92 -38.22
CA PHE A 11 -11.58 -16.61 -36.97
C PHE A 11 -10.86 -17.12 -35.71
N LYS A 12 -9.94 -18.08 -35.83
CA LYS A 12 -9.25 -18.70 -34.67
C LYS A 12 -7.94 -18.00 -34.26
N GLY A 13 -7.26 -17.32 -35.18
CA GLY A 13 -5.94 -16.70 -34.91
C GLY A 13 -5.97 -15.32 -34.24
N ALA A 14 -6.99 -14.51 -34.52
CA ALA A 14 -7.09 -13.14 -33.98
C ALA A 14 -7.72 -13.09 -32.56
N CYS A 15 -8.47 -14.11 -32.18
CA CYS A 15 -9.23 -14.14 -30.93
C CYS A 15 -8.33 -14.44 -29.72
N MET A 16 -7.47 -15.47 -29.78
CA MET A 16 -6.64 -15.84 -28.62
C MET A 16 -5.60 -14.80 -28.23
N LYS A 17 -4.94 -14.14 -29.20
CA LYS A 17 -3.92 -13.13 -28.90
C LYS A 17 -4.57 -11.89 -28.29
N LYS A 18 -5.69 -11.42 -28.84
CA LYS A 18 -6.45 -10.29 -28.26
C LYS A 18 -6.97 -10.61 -26.85
N TYR A 19 -7.48 -11.81 -26.61
CA TYR A 19 -7.89 -12.22 -25.27
C TYR A 19 -6.70 -12.34 -24.30
N LEU A 20 -5.52 -12.77 -24.76
CA LEU A 20 -4.29 -12.79 -23.96
C LEU A 20 -3.87 -11.36 -23.56
N TRP A 21 -3.96 -10.40 -24.48
CA TRP A 21 -3.68 -8.99 -24.21
C TRP A 21 -4.72 -8.36 -23.28
N ILE A 22 -6.01 -8.70 -23.43
CA ILE A 22 -7.09 -8.25 -22.55
C ILE A 22 -6.93 -8.81 -21.13
N LEU A 23 -6.60 -10.10 -20.99
CA LEU A 23 -6.36 -10.76 -19.71
C LEU A 23 -5.14 -10.17 -18.98
N LEU A 24 -4.06 -9.89 -19.72
CA LEU A 24 -2.86 -9.24 -19.18
C LEU A 24 -3.14 -7.82 -18.69
N PHE A 25 -3.95 -7.05 -19.42
CA PHE A 25 -4.33 -5.69 -19.05
C PHE A 25 -5.19 -5.65 -17.78
N ILE A 26 -6.14 -6.60 -17.64
CA ILE A 26 -6.96 -6.76 -16.43
C ILE A 26 -6.09 -7.14 -15.23
N CYS A 27 -5.15 -8.07 -15.40
CA CYS A 27 -4.25 -8.51 -14.34
C CYS A 27 -3.34 -7.38 -13.83
N CYS A 28 -2.91 -6.47 -14.71
CA CYS A 28 -2.06 -5.33 -14.35
C CYS A 28 -2.82 -4.21 -13.61
N SER A 29 -4.14 -4.13 -13.78
CA SER A 29 -4.97 -3.11 -13.12
C SER A 29 -5.29 -3.39 -11.64
N ALA A 30 -5.00 -4.61 -11.18
CA ALA A 30 -5.32 -5.07 -9.83
C ALA A 30 -4.14 -4.92 -8.84
N LEU A 31 -3.05 -4.25 -9.20
CA LEU A 31 -2.00 -3.95 -8.24
C LEU A 31 -2.53 -2.94 -7.24
N PRO A 32 -2.76 -3.30 -5.95
CA PRO A 32 -3.07 -2.30 -4.95
C PRO A 32 -1.91 -1.31 -4.97
N ALA A 33 -2.21 -0.03 -5.21
CA ALA A 33 -1.22 1.01 -5.05
C ALA A 33 -0.68 0.89 -3.62
N CYS A 34 0.58 0.50 -3.47
CA CYS A 34 1.26 0.55 -2.19
C CYS A 34 1.19 2.00 -1.72
N SER A 35 0.28 2.31 -0.79
CA SER A 35 0.17 3.65 -0.24
C SER A 35 1.43 3.90 0.59
N ASN A 36 2.33 4.71 0.06
CA ASN A 36 3.53 5.12 0.79
C ASN A 36 3.19 6.30 1.69
N ASP A 37 2.36 6.04 2.70
CA ASP A 37 1.93 7.05 3.67
C ASP A 37 3.14 7.45 4.53
N PRO A 38 3.58 8.73 4.51
CA PRO A 38 4.80 9.14 5.20
C PRO A 38 4.76 8.82 6.68
N GLY A 39 5.74 8.06 7.18
CA GLY A 39 5.85 7.69 8.59
C GLY A 39 4.91 6.57 9.07
N ARG A 40 4.17 5.91 8.18
CA ARG A 40 3.22 4.85 8.55
C ARG A 40 3.86 3.67 9.29
N GLN A 41 4.96 3.13 8.76
CA GLN A 41 5.63 2.00 9.40
C GLN A 41 6.12 2.37 10.81
N GLN A 42 6.68 3.57 10.96
CA GLN A 42 7.29 4.02 12.22
C GLN A 42 6.22 4.29 13.29
N ILE A 43 5.06 4.84 12.92
CA ILE A 43 3.94 5.02 13.86
C ILE A 43 3.34 3.68 14.28
N GLU A 44 3.24 2.70 13.37
CA GLU A 44 2.74 1.36 13.69
C GLU A 44 3.65 0.68 14.73
N ILE A 45 4.97 0.81 14.59
CA ILE A 45 5.94 0.30 15.56
C ILE A 45 5.82 1.05 16.90
N ALA A 46 5.71 2.38 16.88
CA ALA A 46 5.55 3.17 18.10
C ALA A 46 4.32 2.73 18.91
N GLN A 47 3.18 2.54 18.25
CA GLN A 47 1.94 2.06 18.87
C GLN A 47 2.06 0.61 19.38
N PHE A 48 2.82 -0.24 18.68
CA PHE A 48 3.09 -1.60 19.14
C PHE A 48 3.91 -1.59 20.43
N GLU A 49 5.02 -0.85 20.45
CA GLU A 49 5.90 -0.70 21.63
C GLU A 49 5.16 -0.12 22.82
N GLU A 50 4.30 0.87 22.58
CA GLU A 50 3.45 1.45 23.61
C GLU A 50 2.52 0.41 24.25
N LYS A 51 1.87 -0.43 23.43
CA LYS A 51 1.01 -1.54 23.91
C LYS A 51 1.80 -2.62 24.66
N GLN A 52 3.07 -2.81 24.31
CA GLN A 52 3.99 -3.70 25.02
C GLN A 52 4.59 -3.05 26.30
N ASN A 53 4.09 -1.88 26.70
CA ASN A 53 4.58 -1.09 27.84
C ASN A 53 6.05 -0.64 27.71
N ASN A 54 6.60 -0.65 26.50
CA ASN A 54 7.92 -0.11 26.19
C ASN A 54 7.82 1.38 25.86
N LYS A 55 7.34 2.17 26.83
CA LYS A 55 6.96 3.58 26.64
C LYS A 55 8.14 4.45 26.21
N GLU A 56 9.36 4.18 26.70
CA GLU A 56 10.54 4.96 26.32
C GLU A 56 10.87 4.81 24.82
N HIS A 57 10.80 3.59 24.29
CA HIS A 57 11.05 3.35 22.86
C HIS A 57 9.92 3.92 22.01
N ALA A 58 8.66 3.75 22.44
CA ALA A 58 7.50 4.34 21.77
C ALA A 58 7.63 5.87 21.63
N ILE A 59 8.05 6.58 22.68
CA ILE A 59 8.26 8.03 22.66
C ILE A 59 9.30 8.42 21.60
N LYS A 60 10.46 7.75 21.56
CA LYS A 60 11.51 8.02 20.57
C LYS A 60 11.00 7.86 19.14
N LEU A 61 10.22 6.81 18.88
CA LEU A 61 9.64 6.57 17.57
C LEU A 61 8.60 7.64 17.20
N TYR A 62 7.74 8.05 18.14
CA TYR A 62 6.80 9.15 17.87
C TYR A 62 7.51 10.47 17.59
N GLU A 63 8.56 10.81 18.34
CA GLU A 63 9.38 12.02 18.11
C GLU A 63 10.04 11.99 16.71
N GLU A 64 10.52 10.80 16.30
CA GLU A 64 11.06 10.59 14.96
C GLU A 64 9.99 10.80 13.87
N VAL A 65 8.76 10.33 14.09
CA VAL A 65 7.66 10.55 13.14
C VAL A 65 7.34 12.04 13.00
N VAL A 66 7.24 12.77 14.12
CA VAL A 66 6.96 14.21 14.12
C VAL A 66 8.05 14.99 13.38
N SER A 67 9.32 14.65 13.63
CA SER A 67 10.46 15.37 13.04
C SER A 67 10.67 15.06 11.56
N LYS A 68 10.60 13.79 11.15
CA LYS A 68 10.89 13.38 9.76
C LYS A 68 9.71 13.57 8.81
N TYR A 69 8.48 13.48 9.31
CA TYR A 69 7.26 13.52 8.48
C TYR A 69 6.34 14.67 8.87
N ALA A 70 6.90 15.82 9.26
CA ALA A 70 6.16 16.99 9.70
C ALA A 70 5.01 17.37 8.74
N GLY A 71 3.83 17.66 9.30
CA GLY A 71 2.62 18.00 8.54
C GLY A 71 1.84 16.80 7.98
N SER A 72 2.40 15.58 7.98
CA SER A 72 1.67 14.37 7.61
C SER A 72 0.58 14.01 8.65
N PRO A 73 -0.44 13.22 8.26
CA PRO A 73 -1.41 12.67 9.20
C PRO A 73 -0.74 11.86 10.32
N ASN A 74 0.29 11.07 10.00
CA ASN A 74 1.02 10.28 10.99
C ASN A 74 1.81 11.16 11.97
N ALA A 75 2.39 12.28 11.53
CA ALA A 75 3.02 13.23 12.45
C ALA A 75 2.02 13.89 13.42
N LYS A 76 0.81 14.19 12.96
CA LYS A 76 -0.25 14.70 13.86
C LYS A 76 -0.63 13.67 14.91
N LEU A 77 -0.87 12.42 14.49
CA LEU A 77 -1.17 11.32 15.40
C LEU A 77 -0.02 11.07 16.40
N ALA A 78 1.23 11.08 15.94
CA ALA A 78 2.40 10.93 16.81
C ALA A 78 2.44 12.02 17.89
N GLN A 79 2.15 13.27 17.52
CA GLN A 79 2.13 14.39 18.45
C GLN A 79 1.01 14.26 19.50
N GLU A 80 -0.18 13.80 19.09
CA GLU A 80 -1.28 13.50 20.02
C GLU A 80 -0.88 12.42 21.04
N ARG A 81 -0.25 11.33 20.58
CA ARG A 81 0.24 10.26 21.48
C ARG A 81 1.32 10.75 22.44
N LEU A 82 2.27 11.56 21.96
CA LEU A 82 3.31 12.16 22.80
C LEU A 82 2.74 13.04 23.91
N ASN A 83 1.65 13.77 23.64
CA ASN A 83 0.99 14.59 24.64
C ASN A 83 0.30 13.72 25.69
N ALA A 84 -0.47 12.70 25.27
CA ALA A 84 -1.12 11.76 26.19
C ALA A 84 -0.10 11.04 27.11
N LEU A 85 1.03 10.59 26.56
CA LEU A 85 2.07 9.92 27.34
C LEU A 85 2.80 10.84 28.33
N LYS A 86 2.74 12.16 28.16
CA LYS A 86 3.26 13.13 29.13
C LYS A 86 2.29 13.36 30.29
N GLU A 87 1.00 13.27 30.03
CA GLU A 87 -0.06 13.40 31.05
C GLU A 87 -0.16 12.15 31.94
N ASP A 88 0.23 10.99 31.41
CA ASP A 88 0.26 9.70 32.13
C ASP A 88 1.47 9.52 33.08
N LYS A 89 2.36 10.52 33.22
CA LYS A 89 3.55 10.48 34.09
C LYS A 89 3.27 11.12 35.45
#